data_AF-A0A496YYN0-F1
#
_entry.id   AF-A0A496YYN0-F1
#
_cell.length_a   1.000
_cell.length_b   1.000
_cell.length_c   1.000
_cell.angle_alpha   90.00
_cell.angle_beta   90.00
_cell.angle_gamma   90.00
#
_symmetry.space_group_name_H-M   'P 1'
#
loop_
_entity.id
_entity.type
_entity.pdbx_description
1 polymer ?
#
loop_
_entity_poly.entity_id
_entity_poly.type
_entity_poly.pdbx_seq_one_letter_code
_entity_poly.pdbx_strand_id
1 'polypeptide(L)'
;MKKVFDINDVWAVYIVNGEAVPLPKKKLLCTTVTEDGWCTGEMILHDFRCYKHTTMKPELVHVDIHVKCPKCGYWRTYGLAVPEKIAGMLARSKYHNRVLRDELPEIYGGKIDKQVVKRIKAWGYWAIVLAVLFKIIAGALLW
;
A
#
# COMPACT_ATOMS: atom_id res chain seq x y z
N MET A 1 -3.33 16.81 6.99
CA MET A 1 -2.11 16.25 6.37
C MET A 1 -1.20 17.40 5.94
N LYS A 2 0.10 17.36 6.25
CA LYS A 2 1.09 18.41 5.87
C LYS A 2 2.24 17.78 5.08
N LYS A 3 2.54 18.28 3.89
CA LYS A 3 3.72 17.83 3.12
C LYS A 3 5.00 18.34 3.78
N VAL A 4 6.01 17.49 3.91
CA VAL A 4 7.31 17.85 4.53
C VAL A 4 8.52 17.60 3.64
N PHE A 5 8.40 16.78 2.60
CA PHE A 5 9.49 16.51 1.66
C PHE A 5 8.96 16.03 0.32
N ASP A 6 9.53 16.49 -0.79
CA ASP A 6 9.28 15.97 -2.13
C ASP A 6 10.36 14.95 -2.47
N ILE A 7 9.98 13.70 -2.76
CA ILE A 7 10.93 12.63 -3.10
C ILE A 7 11.32 12.74 -4.59
N ASN A 8 10.32 12.88 -5.45
CA ASN A 8 10.44 13.14 -6.89
C ASN A 8 9.16 13.82 -7.38
N ASP A 9 8.87 13.88 -8.68
CA ASP A 9 7.66 14.53 -9.21
C ASP A 9 6.34 13.81 -8.87
N VAL A 10 6.41 12.53 -8.50
CA VAL A 10 5.25 11.69 -8.23
C VAL A 10 4.99 11.52 -6.73
N TRP A 11 6.04 11.46 -5.92
CA TRP A 11 5.97 11.06 -4.51
C TRP A 11 6.45 12.15 -3.56
N ALA A 12 5.83 12.21 -2.39
CA ALA A 12 6.21 13.08 -1.30
C ALA A 12 5.97 12.41 0.06
N VAL A 13 6.64 12.92 1.09
CA VAL A 13 6.39 12.54 2.48
C VAL A 13 5.46 13.56 3.11
N TYR A 14 4.44 13.05 3.78
CA TYR A 14 3.45 13.83 4.51
C TYR A 14 3.45 13.44 5.98
N ILE A 15 3.05 14.39 6.83
CA ILE A 15 2.72 14.14 8.23
C ILE A 15 1.20 13.98 8.36
N VAL A 16 0.80 12.83 8.89
CA VAL A 16 -0.57 12.43 9.19
C VAL A 16 -0.62 12.01 10.65
N ASN A 17 -1.39 12.71 11.48
CA ASN A 17 -1.51 12.43 12.92
C ASN A 17 -0.15 12.32 13.64
N GLY A 18 0.81 13.17 13.28
CA GLY A 18 2.17 13.17 13.84
C GLY A 18 3.16 12.22 13.16
N GLU A 19 2.69 11.36 12.26
CA GLU A 19 3.46 10.25 11.68
C GLU A 19 3.84 10.52 10.23
N ALA A 20 5.05 10.14 9.83
CA ALA A 20 5.52 10.29 8.45
C ALA A 20 4.96 9.18 7.55
N VAL A 21 4.40 9.54 6.39
CA VAL A 21 3.81 8.60 5.43
C VAL A 21 4.23 9.01 4.01
N PRO A 22 4.73 8.08 3.18
CA PRO A 22 4.99 8.35 1.79
C PRO A 22 3.68 8.21 0.99
N LEU A 23 3.29 9.25 0.26
CA LEU A 23 2.07 9.26 -0.55
C LEU A 23 2.33 9.88 -1.92
N PRO A 24 1.56 9.50 -2.95
CA PRO A 24 1.67 10.15 -4.24
C PRO A 24 1.09 11.57 -4.15
N LYS A 25 1.71 12.53 -4.84
CA LYS A 25 1.27 13.94 -4.87
C LYS A 25 -0.08 14.13 -5.53
N LYS A 26 -0.45 13.20 -6.41
CA LYS A 26 -1.72 13.12 -7.14
C LYS A 26 -2.28 11.72 -7.00
N LYS A 27 -3.55 11.55 -7.36
CA LYS A 27 -4.18 10.22 -7.40
C LYS A 27 -3.37 9.30 -8.30
N LEU A 28 -2.97 8.15 -7.77
CA LEU A 28 -2.31 7.11 -8.53
C LEU A 28 -3.40 6.18 -9.07
N LEU A 29 -3.59 6.12 -10.38
CA LEU A 29 -4.58 5.23 -10.98
C LEU A 29 -3.95 3.89 -11.32
N CYS A 30 -4.73 2.83 -11.13
CA CYS A 30 -4.41 1.53 -11.66
C CYS A 30 -4.39 1.60 -13.20
N THR A 31 -3.52 0.79 -13.80
CA THR A 31 -3.36 0.69 -15.26
C THR A 31 -3.31 -0.78 -15.69
N THR A 32 -3.83 -1.69 -14.87
CA THR A 32 -3.85 -3.12 -15.19
C THR A 32 -5.01 -3.40 -16.14
N VAL A 33 -4.77 -4.24 -17.15
CA VAL A 33 -5.83 -4.75 -18.02
C VAL A 33 -6.57 -5.89 -17.31
N THR A 34 -7.89 -5.80 -17.28
CA THR A 34 -8.83 -6.78 -16.73
C THR A 34 -9.76 -7.27 -17.84
N GLU A 35 -10.59 -8.27 -17.57
CA GLU A 35 -11.61 -8.76 -18.51
C GLU A 35 -12.56 -7.65 -18.98
N ASP A 36 -12.86 -6.67 -18.12
CA ASP A 36 -13.68 -5.49 -18.43
C ASP A 36 -12.90 -4.32 -19.07
N GLY A 37 -11.64 -4.55 -19.48
CA GLY A 37 -10.74 -3.53 -20.02
C GLY A 37 -9.78 -2.90 -18.99
N TRP A 38 -9.36 -1.65 -19.21
CA TRP A 38 -8.39 -0.97 -18.33
C TRP A 38 -8.99 -0.66 -16.96
N CYS A 39 -8.39 -1.21 -15.90
CA CYS A 39 -8.80 -0.92 -14.54
C CYS A 39 -8.29 0.46 -14.11
N THR A 40 -9.19 1.42 -13.91
CA THR A 40 -8.88 2.81 -13.51
C THR A 40 -9.04 3.09 -12.01
N GLY A 41 -9.08 2.05 -11.17
CA GLY A 41 -9.26 2.22 -9.73
C GLY A 41 -8.10 2.96 -9.07
N GLU A 42 -8.38 3.89 -8.15
CA GLU A 42 -7.35 4.61 -7.38
C GLU A 42 -6.54 3.63 -6.52
N MET A 43 -5.24 3.55 -6.78
CA MET A 43 -4.30 2.77 -5.99
C MET A 43 -4.05 3.47 -4.66
N ILE A 44 -4.13 2.67 -3.61
CA ILE A 44 -3.96 3.13 -2.23
C ILE A 44 -2.67 2.55 -1.65
N LEU A 45 -2.07 3.27 -0.70
CA LEU A 45 -0.97 2.76 0.09
C LEU A 45 -1.40 1.48 0.82
N HIS A 46 -0.61 0.43 0.70
CA HIS A 46 -0.82 -0.83 1.39
C HIS A 46 0.19 -0.99 2.53
N ASP A 47 1.46 -0.76 2.25
CA ASP A 47 2.51 -0.64 3.27
C ASP A 47 3.70 0.16 2.70
N PHE A 48 4.70 0.43 3.54
CA PHE A 48 6.00 0.89 3.07
C PHE A 48 7.11 0.43 4.01
N ARG A 49 8.33 0.32 3.47
CA ARG A 49 9.51 -0.13 4.19
C ARG A 49 10.72 0.70 3.81
N CYS A 50 11.37 1.27 4.81
CA CYS A 50 12.67 1.91 4.65
C CYS A 50 13.79 0.91 4.83
N TYR A 51 14.79 0.99 3.96
CA TYR A 51 16.00 0.17 4.01
C TYR A 51 17.24 1.05 3.90
N LYS A 52 18.30 0.59 4.57
CA LYS A 52 19.66 1.12 4.45
C LYS A 52 20.59 -0.03 4.06
N HIS A 53 21.07 -0.02 2.82
CA HIS A 53 22.04 -1.01 2.34
C HIS A 53 23.45 -0.55 2.69
N THR A 54 23.94 -0.98 3.84
CA THR A 54 25.27 -0.64 4.38
C THR A 54 26.42 -1.31 3.62
N THR A 55 26.12 -2.35 2.82
CA THR A 55 27.13 -3.07 2.03
C THR A 55 27.41 -2.43 0.67
N MET A 56 26.58 -1.47 0.23
CA MET A 56 26.79 -0.72 -1.01
C MET A 56 27.63 0.53 -0.76
N LYS A 57 28.50 0.90 -1.72
CA LYS A 57 29.27 2.15 -1.69
C LYS A 57 29.00 2.97 -2.96
N PRO A 58 28.41 4.17 -2.87
CA PRO A 58 27.87 4.81 -1.66
C PRO A 58 26.70 4.04 -1.04
N GLU A 59 26.44 4.24 0.26
CA GLU A 59 25.31 3.61 0.96
C GLU A 59 23.99 3.96 0.27
N LEU A 60 23.19 2.95 -0.05
CA LEU A 60 21.88 3.16 -0.67
C LEU A 60 20.79 3.19 0.41
N VAL A 61 20.19 4.36 0.61
CA VAL A 61 19.02 4.54 1.48
C VAL A 61 17.80 4.72 0.59
N HIS A 62 16.80 3.87 0.77
CA HIS A 62 15.58 3.93 -0.02
C HIS A 62 14.35 3.53 0.78
N VAL A 63 13.18 3.85 0.24
CA VAL A 63 11.88 3.41 0.72
C VAL A 63 11.18 2.63 -0.39
N ASP A 64 10.76 1.41 -0.09
CA ASP A 64 9.82 0.66 -0.91
C ASP A 64 8.41 1.05 -0.49
N ILE A 65 7.65 1.56 -1.44
CA ILE A 65 6.25 1.92 -1.25
C ILE A 65 5.39 0.92 -2.00
N HIS A 66 4.51 0.29 -1.25
CA HIS A 66 3.61 -0.72 -1.77
C HIS A 66 2.22 -0.17 -1.89
N VAL A 67 1.66 -0.22 -3.10
CA VAL A 67 0.29 0.21 -3.36
C VAL A 67 -0.54 -0.92 -3.93
N LYS A 68 -1.83 -0.89 -3.64
CA LYS A 68 -2.79 -1.89 -4.11
C LYS A 68 -4.00 -1.21 -4.72
N CYS A 69 -4.49 -1.74 -5.84
CA CYS A 69 -5.74 -1.28 -6.44
C CYS A 69 -6.92 -1.99 -5.78
N PRO A 70 -7.80 -1.31 -5.02
CA PRO A 70 -8.95 -1.90 -4.32
C PRO A 70 -10.01 -2.51 -5.27
N LYS A 71 -9.96 -2.16 -6.56
CA LYS A 71 -10.90 -2.63 -7.57
C LYS A 71 -10.54 -4.02 -8.09
N CYS A 72 -9.32 -4.22 -8.60
CA CYS A 72 -8.88 -5.46 -9.25
C CYS A 72 -7.87 -6.27 -8.43
N GLY A 73 -7.41 -5.77 -7.28
CA GLY A 73 -6.44 -6.45 -6.42
C GLY A 73 -4.99 -6.33 -6.87
N TYR A 74 -4.72 -5.69 -8.01
CA TYR A 74 -3.36 -5.49 -8.53
C TYR A 74 -2.47 -4.76 -7.53
N TRP A 75 -1.22 -5.20 -7.46
CA TRP A 75 -0.19 -4.67 -6.58
C TRP A 75 0.93 -4.03 -7.38
N ARG A 76 1.50 -2.94 -6.84
CA ARG A 76 2.71 -2.33 -7.39
C ARG A 76 3.65 -1.85 -6.30
N THR A 77 4.94 -2.05 -6.53
CA THR A 77 6.02 -1.58 -5.67
C THR A 77 6.75 -0.42 -6.34
N TYR A 78 7.12 0.59 -5.55
CA TYR A 78 7.97 1.71 -5.97
C TYR A 78 9.14 1.84 -4.99
N GLY A 79 10.35 1.48 -5.44
CA GLY A 79 11.57 1.73 -4.69
C GLY A 79 12.09 3.13 -4.99
N LEU A 80 12.17 3.99 -3.97
CA LEU A 80 12.58 5.39 -4.12
C LEU A 80 13.77 5.72 -3.22
N ALA A 81 14.85 6.24 -3.80
CA ALA A 81 15.96 6.77 -3.03
C ALA A 81 15.50 7.99 -2.20
N VAL A 82 15.90 8.04 -0.94
CA VAL A 82 15.56 9.13 -0.02
C VAL A 82 16.76 9.52 0.84
N PRO A 83 16.89 10.79 1.24
CA PRO A 83 17.92 11.19 2.19
C PRO A 83 17.76 10.46 3.53
N GLU A 84 18.86 10.20 4.21
CA GLU A 84 18.87 9.47 5.50
C GLU A 84 17.97 10.12 6.55
N LYS A 85 17.92 11.45 6.61
CA LYS A 85 17.00 12.20 7.49
C LYS A 85 15.54 11.82 7.26
N ILE A 86 15.13 11.70 5.99
CA ILE A 86 13.75 11.37 5.61
C ILE A 86 13.47 9.89 5.86
N ALA A 87 14.42 9.01 5.53
CA ALA A 87 14.32 7.59 5.86
C ALA A 87 14.17 7.37 7.37
N GLY A 88 14.90 8.11 8.21
CA GLY A 88 14.78 8.04 9.65
C GLY A 88 13.40 8.51 10.17
N MET A 89 12.78 9.51 9.53
CA MET A 89 11.40 9.91 9.86
C MET A 89 10.39 8.82 9.50
N LEU A 90 10.52 8.25 8.30
CA LEU A 90 9.64 7.19 7.82
C LEU A 90 9.81 5.90 8.63
N ALA A 91 11.04 5.50 8.98
CA ALA A 91 11.32 4.30 9.76
C ALA A 91 10.81 4.36 11.21
N ARG A 92 10.66 5.57 11.77
CA ARG A 92 10.06 5.77 13.10
C ARG A 92 8.53 5.89 13.06
N SER A 93 7.94 5.91 11.88
CA SER A 93 6.49 6.03 11.71
C SER A 93 5.78 4.79 12.24
N LYS A 94 4.67 4.98 12.97
CA LYS A 94 3.82 3.85 13.42
C LYS A 94 3.27 3.01 12.25
N TYR A 95 3.30 3.55 11.03
CA TYR A 95 2.85 2.93 9.78
C TYR A 95 3.93 2.14 9.03
N HIS A 96 5.19 2.21 9.46
CA HIS A 96 6.30 1.51 8.82
C HIS A 96 6.21 -0.01 9.03
N ASN A 97 6.59 -0.77 7.99
CA ASN A 97 6.74 -2.23 8.03
C ASN A 97 5.48 -3.00 8.49
N ARG A 98 4.29 -2.47 8.17
CA ARG A 98 3.01 -3.09 8.47
C ARG A 98 2.01 -2.91 7.34
N VAL A 99 1.17 -3.92 7.14
CA VAL A 99 0.04 -3.85 6.22
C VAL A 99 -1.05 -2.95 6.81
N LEU A 100 -1.29 -1.82 6.15
CA LEU A 100 -2.25 -0.79 6.54
C LEU A 100 -3.66 -1.24 6.19
N ARG A 101 -4.52 -1.33 7.20
CA ARG A 101 -5.91 -1.77 7.06
C ARG A 101 -6.84 -0.78 7.74
N ASP A 102 -6.76 -0.72 9.05
CA ASP A 102 -7.59 0.15 9.88
C ASP A 102 -7.03 1.57 9.96
N GLU A 103 -5.77 1.74 9.55
CA GLU A 103 -5.05 3.02 9.50
C GLU A 103 -5.35 3.82 8.23
N LEU A 104 -5.88 3.18 7.18
CA LEU A 104 -6.15 3.85 5.90
C LEU A 104 -7.14 5.02 6.03
N PRO A 105 -8.23 4.93 6.81
CA PRO A 105 -9.07 6.09 7.09
C PRO A 105 -8.33 7.25 7.75
N GLU A 106 -7.33 6.99 8.61
CA GLU A 106 -6.50 8.04 9.23
C GLU A 106 -5.67 8.79 8.17
N ILE A 107 -5.06 8.03 7.25
CA ILE A 107 -4.19 8.55 6.19
C ILE A 107 -4.97 9.34 5.14
N TYR A 108 -6.11 8.81 4.71
CA TYR A 108 -6.90 9.39 3.63
C TYR A 108 -8.07 10.26 4.14
N GLY A 109 -8.17 10.50 5.45
CA GLY A 109 -9.19 11.38 6.05
C GLY A 109 -10.62 10.94 5.76
N GLY A 110 -10.89 9.64 5.79
CA GLY A 110 -12.21 9.08 5.49
C GLY A 110 -12.65 9.18 4.02
N LYS A 111 -11.81 9.66 3.11
CA LYS A 111 -12.09 9.72 1.66
C LYS A 111 -12.03 8.37 0.96
N ILE A 112 -11.57 7.33 1.65
CA ILE A 112 -11.64 5.97 1.17
C ILE A 112 -13.06 5.45 1.40
N ASP A 113 -13.70 5.02 0.31
CA ASP A 113 -15.01 4.38 0.35
C ASP A 113 -15.01 3.22 1.35
N LYS A 114 -16.05 3.13 2.19
CA LYS A 114 -16.23 2.01 3.13
C LYS A 114 -16.20 0.65 2.42
N GLN A 115 -16.62 0.57 1.16
CA GLN A 115 -16.50 -0.64 0.34
C GLN A 115 -15.05 -1.00 0.02
N VAL A 116 -14.20 0.00 -0.22
CA VAL A 116 -12.77 -0.19 -0.42
C VAL A 116 -12.13 -0.72 0.86
N VAL A 117 -12.46 -0.14 2.02
CA VAL A 117 -12.01 -0.66 3.33
C VAL A 117 -12.47 -2.11 3.53
N LYS A 118 -13.72 -2.44 3.20
CA LYS A 118 -14.24 -3.82 3.29
C LYS A 118 -13.47 -4.79 2.38
N ARG A 119 -13.16 -4.41 1.13
CA ARG A 119 -12.39 -5.24 0.20
C ARG A 119 -10.95 -5.44 0.69
N ILE A 120 -10.31 -4.41 1.25
CA ILE A 120 -8.97 -4.53 1.82
C ILE A 120 -8.97 -5.38 3.08
N LYS A 121 -10.00 -5.27 3.92
CA LYS A 121 -10.21 -6.17 5.07
C LYS A 121 -10.38 -7.61 4.62
N ALA A 122 -11.16 -7.85 3.55
CA ALA A 122 -11.29 -9.18 2.94
C ALA A 122 -9.95 -9.72 2.39
N TRP A 123 -8.99 -8.84 2.11
CA TRP A 123 -7.63 -9.24 1.69
C TRP A 123 -6.66 -9.49 2.83
N GLY A 124 -7.05 -9.32 4.09
CA GLY A 124 -6.22 -9.72 5.22
C GLY A 124 -5.98 -11.23 5.15
N TYR A 125 -4.82 -11.62 4.61
CA TYR A 125 -4.31 -12.99 4.41
C TYR A 125 -4.96 -14.04 5.32
N TRP A 126 -6.12 -14.54 4.94
CA TRP A 126 -6.56 -15.88 5.26
C TRP A 126 -6.28 -16.68 4.01
N ALA A 127 -5.67 -17.84 4.19
CA ALA A 127 -5.48 -18.87 3.18
C ALA A 127 -6.35 -18.70 1.92
N ILE A 128 -5.69 -18.70 0.76
CA ILE A 128 -6.20 -18.89 -0.60
C ILE A 128 -7.33 -19.96 -0.74
N VAL A 129 -7.62 -20.76 0.26
CA VAL A 129 -7.96 -22.16 0.05
C VAL A 129 -9.20 -22.62 0.82
N LEU A 130 -9.48 -22.12 2.04
CA LEU A 130 -10.50 -22.75 2.88
C LEU A 130 -11.94 -22.51 2.43
N ALA A 131 -12.30 -21.32 1.95
CA ALA A 131 -13.68 -21.05 1.52
C ALA A 131 -14.01 -21.66 0.14
N VAL A 132 -13.00 -21.81 -0.73
CA VAL A 132 -13.16 -22.49 -2.02
C VAL A 132 -13.09 -24.02 -1.83
N LEU A 133 -12.20 -24.54 -0.96
CA LEU A 133 -12.23 -25.95 -0.54
C LEU A 133 -13.55 -26.32 0.13
N PHE A 134 -14.12 -25.47 0.98
CA PHE A 134 -15.42 -25.77 1.58
C PHE A 134 -16.53 -25.86 0.53
N LYS A 135 -16.50 -25.03 -0.53
CA LYS A 135 -17.50 -25.13 -1.60
C LYS A 135 -17.30 -26.34 -2.51
N ILE A 136 -16.06 -26.75 -2.78
CA ILE A 136 -15.76 -27.93 -3.61
C ILE A 136 -16.02 -29.23 -2.83
N ILE A 137 -15.62 -29.29 -1.56
CA ILE A 137 -15.83 -30.46 -0.69
C ILE A 137 -17.32 -30.60 -0.33
N ALA A 138 -18.03 -29.50 -0.01
CA ALA A 138 -19.47 -29.59 0.26
C ALA A 138 -20.31 -29.85 -1.00
N GLY A 139 -19.83 -29.45 -2.19
CA GLY A 139 -20.50 -29.76 -3.46
C GLY A 139 -20.30 -31.19 -3.95
N ALA A 140 -19.17 -31.82 -3.60
CA ALA A 140 -18.87 -33.22 -3.95
C ALA A 140 -19.47 -34.25 -2.97
N LEU A 141 -20.04 -33.82 -1.84
CA LEU A 141 -20.71 -34.67 -0.84
C LEU A 141 -22.25 -34.65 -0.97
N LEU A 142 -22.80 -33.99 -1.99
CA LEU A 142 -24.23 -33.90 -2.28
C LEU A 142 -24.63 -34.56 -3.62
N TRP A 143 -23.77 -35.42 -4.15
CA TRP A 143 -24.06 -36.38 -5.23
C TRP A 143 -23.64 -37.79 -4.81
#